data_AF-A0ABD5TG44-F1
#
_entry.id   AF-A0ABD5TG44-F1
#
_cell.length_a   1.000
_cell.length_b   1.000
_cell.length_c   1.000
_cell.angle_alpha   90.00
_cell.angle_beta   90.00
_cell.angle_gamma   90.00
#
_symmetry.space_group_name_H-M   'P 1'
#
loop_
_entity.id
_entity.type
_entity.pdbx_description
1 polymer ?
#
loop_
_entity_poly.entity_id
_entity_poly.type
_entity_poly.pdbx_seq_one_letter_code
_entity_poly.pdbx_strand_id
1 'polypeptide(L)' 'MNLLDSAPVLTFFSERGVDLTTEPFWTHPWTVSDVHTTVVSEEPLRARLDLPCGGDVLSVTVDETLDLLDVERRD' A
#
# COMPACT_ATOMS: atom_id res chain seq x y z
N MET A 1 6.32 1.60 -11.51
CA MET A 1 6.24 2.78 -10.61
C MET A 1 6.46 2.29 -9.17
N ASN A 2 6.94 3.11 -8.22
CA ASN A 2 7.08 2.66 -6.83
C ASN A 2 5.77 2.92 -6.06
N LEU A 3 5.25 1.92 -5.34
CA LEU A 3 4.01 2.01 -4.57
C LEU A 3 4.06 3.15 -3.53
N LEU A 4 5.23 3.36 -2.90
CA LEU A 4 5.45 4.41 -1.90
C LEU A 4 5.27 5.82 -2.47
N ASP A 5 5.51 6.00 -3.77
CA ASP A 5 5.42 7.29 -4.45
C ASP A 5 4.04 7.49 -5.12
N SER A 6 3.12 6.54 -4.98
CA SER A 6 1.81 6.62 -5.61
C SER A 6 0.91 7.64 -4.89
N ALA A 7 0.25 8.50 -5.66
CA ALA A 7 -0.59 9.57 -5.10
C ALA A 7 -1.68 9.08 -4.11
N PRO A 8 -2.37 7.95 -4.35
CA PRO A 8 -3.35 7.43 -3.38
C PRO A 8 -2.73 7.04 -2.04
N VAL A 9 -1.54 6.43 -2.06
CA VAL A 9 -0.81 6.05 -0.84
C VAL A 9 -0.34 7.29 -0.08
N LEU A 10 0.33 8.22 -0.76
CA LEU A 10 0.79 9.47 -0.13
C LEU A 10 -0.37 10.27 0.49
N THR A 11 -1.51 10.35 -0.22
CA THR A 11 -2.70 11.06 0.27
C THR A 11 -3.28 10.38 1.51
N PHE A 12 -3.43 9.05 1.50
CA PHE A 12 -3.98 8.31 2.64
C PHE A 12 -3.17 8.49 3.94
N PHE A 13 -1.84 8.45 3.85
CA PHE A 13 -0.96 8.64 5.01
C PHE A 13 -0.89 10.10 5.46
N SER A 14 -0.80 11.05 4.53
CA SER A 14 -0.77 12.49 4.87
C SER A 14 -2.06 12.96 5.54
N GLU A 15 -3.23 12.46 5.13
CA GLU A 15 -4.52 12.71 5.81
C GLU A 15 -4.52 12.23 7.27
N ARG A 16 -3.61 11.30 7.63
CA ARG A 16 -3.43 10.74 8.97
C ARG A 16 -2.19 11.27 9.69
N GLY A 17 -1.59 12.33 9.14
CA GLY A 17 -0.43 13.01 9.73
C GLY A 17 0.89 12.27 9.58
N VAL A 18 0.98 11.28 8.69
CA VAL A 18 2.20 10.56 8.36
C VAL A 18 2.73 11.03 7.02
N ASP A 19 4.00 11.43 6.98
CA ASP A 19 4.68 11.81 5.74
C ASP A 19 5.69 10.73 5.33
N LEU A 20 5.25 9.85 4.43
CA LEU A 20 6.08 8.76 3.88
C LEU A 20 7.29 9.24 3.08
N THR A 21 7.34 10.53 2.70
CA THR A 21 8.46 11.08 1.92
C THR A 21 9.62 11.54 2.79
N THR A 22 9.36 11.76 4.09
CA THR A 22 10.36 12.24 5.05
C THR A 22 10.63 11.23 6.16
N GLU A 23 9.66 10.37 6.49
CA GLU A 23 9.85 9.29 7.44
C GLU A 23 10.53 8.07 6.80
N PRO A 24 11.36 7.33 7.55
CA PRO A 24 11.99 6.13 7.01
C PRO A 24 10.94 5.04 6.78
N PHE A 25 10.60 4.76 5.53
CA PHE A 25 9.47 3.88 5.16
C PHE A 25 9.44 2.52 5.88
N TRP A 26 10.61 1.95 6.21
CA TRP A 26 10.75 0.66 6.92
C TRP A 26 10.19 0.65 8.35
N THR A 27 9.83 1.81 8.91
CA THR A 27 9.12 1.90 10.19
C THR A 27 7.66 1.44 10.07
N HIS A 28 7.12 1.36 8.86
CA HIS A 28 5.76 0.89 8.60
C HIS A 28 5.76 -0.61 8.29
N PRO A 29 5.10 -1.47 9.11
CA PRO A 29 5.19 -2.94 8.98
C PRO A 29 4.85 -3.50 7.59
N TRP A 30 3.94 -2.85 6.86
CA TRP A 30 3.53 -3.24 5.51
C TRP A 30 4.62 -3.04 4.43
N THR A 31 5.73 -2.38 4.76
CA THR A 31 6.83 -2.14 3.80
C THR A 31 7.97 -3.15 3.89
N VAL A 32 8.07 -3.90 5.00
CA VAL A 32 9.22 -4.76 5.31
C VAL A 32 8.88 -6.25 5.42
N SER A 33 7.60 -6.60 5.31
CA SER A 33 7.11 -7.98 5.41
C SER A 33 5.91 -8.20 4.50
N ASP A 34 5.73 -9.45 4.07
CA ASP A 34 4.60 -9.97 3.32
C ASP A 34 3.35 -10.24 4.17
N VAL A 35 3.38 -10.01 5.49
CA VAL A 35 2.21 -10.17 6.39
C VAL A 35 0.98 -9.38 5.90
N HIS A 36 1.21 -8.27 5.19
CA HIS A 36 0.18 -7.42 4.63
C HIS A 36 -0.12 -7.68 3.15
N THR A 37 0.45 -8.73 2.57
CA THR A 37 0.35 -9.06 1.15
C THR A 37 -0.47 -10.32 0.95
N THR A 38 -1.47 -10.25 0.08
CA THR A 38 -2.29 -11.40 -0.33
C THR A 38 -2.24 -11.53 -1.84
N VAL A 39 -1.84 -12.69 -2.36
CA VAL A 39 -1.98 -13.01 -3.80
C VAL A 39 -3.46 -13.27 -4.08
N VAL A 40 -4.06 -12.47 -4.95
CA VAL A 40 -5.49 -12.56 -5.30
C VAL A 40 -5.72 -13.17 -6.69
N SER A 41 -4.67 -13.28 -7.51
CA SER A 41 -4.64 -13.97 -8.79
C SER A 41 -3.20 -14.38 -9.09
N GLU A 42 -2.99 -15.58 -9.63
CA GLU A 42 -1.65 -16.06 -10.04
C GLU A 42 -1.39 -15.84 -11.54
N GLU A 43 -2.43 -15.82 -12.38
CA GLU A 43 -2.31 -15.68 -13.84
C GLU A 43 -3.44 -14.82 -14.44
N PRO A 44 -3.21 -13.51 -14.73
CA PRO A 44 -1.99 -12.76 -14.42
C PRO A 44 -1.80 -12.58 -12.91
N LEU A 45 -0.54 -12.43 -12.47
CA LEU A 45 -0.22 -12.20 -11.07
C LEU A 45 -0.84 -10.87 -10.61
N ARG A 46 -1.59 -10.93 -9.50
CA ARG A 46 -2.10 -9.77 -8.80
C ARG A 46 -1.94 -9.96 -7.30
N ALA A 47 -1.39 -8.95 -6.65
CA ALA A 47 -1.22 -8.93 -5.21
C ALA A 47 -2.00 -7.75 -4.63
N ARG A 48 -2.76 -8.01 -3.56
CA ARG A 48 -3.35 -6.97 -2.73
C ARG A 48 -2.43 -6.71 -1.55
N LEU A 49 -2.11 -5.44 -1.28
CA LEU A 49 -1.44 -5.00 -0.08
C LEU A 49 -2.42 -4.24 0.80
N ASP A 50 -2.44 -4.53 2.09
CA ASP A 50 -3.26 -3.83 3.09
C ASP A 50 -2.37 -2.91 3.93
N LEU A 51 -2.51 -1.59 3.77
CA LEU A 51 -1.68 -0.55 4.39
C LEU A 51 -2.42 0.09 5.58
N PRO A 52 -2.22 -0.41 6.82
CA PRO A 52 -2.86 0.17 8.00
C PRO A 52 -2.23 1.51 8.41
N CYS A 53 -3.06 2.48 8.78
CA CYS A 53 -2.63 3.74 9.39
C CYS A 53 -3.77 4.32 10.25
N GLY A 54 -3.48 4.70 11.49
CA GLY A 54 -4.44 5.44 12.33
C GLY A 54 -5.74 4.69 12.69
N GLY A 55 -5.81 3.37 12.52
CA GLY A 55 -7.04 2.57 12.71
C GLY A 55 -7.75 2.20 11.41
N ASP A 56 -7.38 2.87 10.32
CA ASP A 56 -7.96 2.67 9.00
C ASP A 56 -7.00 1.86 8.11
N VAL A 57 -7.49 1.39 6.97
CA VAL A 57 -6.71 0.61 6.01
C VAL A 57 -6.93 1.10 4.59
N LEU A 58 -5.83 1.32 3.86
CA LEU A 58 -5.84 1.43 2.41
C LEU A 58 -5.46 0.07 1.81
N SER A 59 -6.36 -0.55 1.06
CA SER A 59 -6.05 -1.74 0.29
C SER A 59 -5.71 -1.34 -1.15
N VAL A 60 -4.57 -1.79 -1.66
CA VAL A 60 -4.15 -1.54 -3.04
C VAL A 60 -3.93 -2.86 -3.74
N THR A 61 -4.37 -2.98 -4.99
CA THR A 61 -4.04 -4.13 -5.83
C THR A 61 -3.02 -3.72 -6.87
N VAL A 62 -1.95 -4.50 -7.01
CA VAL A 62 -0.90 -4.31 -8.00
C VAL A 62 -0.73 -5.56 -8.87
N ASP A 63 -0.16 -5.38 -10.06
CA ASP A 63 0.31 -6.48 -10.90
C ASP A 63 1.79 -6.85 -10.63
N GLU A 64 2.33 -7.73 -11.47
CA GLU A 64 3.74 -8.17 -11.43
C GLU A 64 4.76 -7.05 -11.67
N THR A 65 4.37 -5.93 -12.28
CA THR A 65 5.23 -4.75 -12.50
C THR A 65 5.07 -3.70 -11.41
N LEU A 66 4.32 -4.01 -10.35
CA LEU A 66 3.93 -3.10 -9.26
C LEU A 66 3.08 -1.92 -9.75
N ASP A 67 2.42 -2.05 -10.90
CA ASP A 67 1.49 -1.05 -11.37
C ASP A 67 0.17 -1.17 -10.63
N LEU A 68 -0.36 -0.02 -10.21
CA LEU A 68 -1.55 0.06 -9.38
C LEU A 68 -2.79 -0.20 -10.22
N LEU A 69 -3.51 -1.28 -9.91
CA LEU A 69 -4.71 -1.71 -10.59
C LEU A 69 -5.99 -1.24 -9.89
N ASP A 70 -5.98 -1.19 -8.55
CA ASP A 70 -7.15 -0.85 -7.74
C ASP A 70 -6.78 -0.26 -6.38
N VAL A 71 -7.69 0.54 -5.80
CA VAL A 71 -7.55 1.22 -4.51
C VAL A 71 -8.88 1.23 -3.76
N GLU A 72 -8.91 0.62 -2.57
CA GLU A 72 -10.04 0.62 -1.66
C GLU A 72 -9.64 1.23 -0.30
N ARG A 73 -10.54 2.03 0.29
CA ARG A 73 -10.37 2.57 1.65
C ARG A 73 -11.37 1.93 2.60
N ARG A 74 -10.93 1.60 3.81
CA ARG A 74 -11.76 1.10 4.91
C ARG A 74 -11.47 1.94 6.15
N ASP A 75 -12.49 2.69 6.57
CA ASP A 75 -12.51 3.55 7.78
C ASP A 75 -13.37 2.91 8.89
#